data_AF-A0AAV7VC03-F1
#
_entry.id   AF-A0AAV7VC03-F1
#
_cell.length_a   1.000
_cell.length_b   1.000
_cell.length_c   1.000
_cell.angle_alpha   90.00
_cell.angle_beta   90.00
_cell.angle_gamma   90.00
#
_symmetry.space_group_name_H-M   'P 1'
#
loop_
_entity.id
_entity.type
_entity.pdbx_description
1 polymer ?
#
loop_
_entity_poly.entity_id
_entity_poly.type
_entity_poly.pdbx_seq_one_letter_code
_entity_poly.pdbx_strand_id
1 'polypeptide(L)'
;MGTRGSSDRGVRKAPVGGAGRREKVTDAKLHIHIMQSKSKKLEEHIQHLKRQQEPMAAKLEDQERRAHRNNIRVVGVPEGAEGPNVEFFLEDLILINLPHKGQSQFFSTEQAHRAPIPPPKPDLPR
;
A
#
# COMPACT_ATOMS: atom_id res chain seq x y z
N MET A 1 -38.31 23.65 -90.20
CA MET A 1 -38.44 22.33 -89.56
C MET A 1 -37.05 21.96 -89.05
N GLY A 2 -36.70 22.21 -87.79
CA GLY A 2 -37.01 21.41 -86.59
C GLY A 2 -35.67 20.81 -86.11
N THR A 3 -35.27 20.69 -84.85
CA THR A 3 -35.83 21.00 -83.52
C THR A 3 -34.64 21.01 -82.55
N ARG A 4 -34.81 21.72 -81.43
CA ARG A 4 -33.85 21.94 -80.35
C ARG A 4 -33.43 20.64 -79.63
N GLY A 5 -32.15 20.57 -79.28
CA GLY A 5 -31.65 20.35 -77.91
C GLY A 5 -31.73 18.96 -77.30
N SER A 6 -30.59 18.46 -76.79
CA SER A 6 -30.52 18.01 -75.40
C SER A 6 -29.06 17.83 -74.99
N SER A 7 -28.59 18.74 -74.13
CA SER A 7 -27.32 18.62 -73.41
C SER A 7 -27.47 17.53 -72.34
N ASP A 8 -26.77 16.41 -72.54
CA ASP A 8 -26.71 15.31 -71.58
C ASP A 8 -25.87 15.72 -70.36
N ARG A 9 -26.55 16.29 -69.36
CA ARG A 9 -25.97 16.59 -68.05
C ARG A 9 -25.91 15.28 -67.27
N GLY A 10 -24.77 14.60 -67.36
CA GLY A 10 -24.44 13.46 -66.52
C GLY A 10 -24.68 13.78 -65.04
N VAL A 11 -25.67 13.09 -64.44
CA VAL A 11 -25.95 13.15 -63.01
C VAL A 11 -24.79 12.46 -62.30
N ARG A 12 -23.79 13.24 -61.87
CA ARG A 12 -22.79 12.77 -60.90
C ARG A 12 -23.53 12.45 -59.61
N LYS A 13 -23.87 11.17 -59.37
CA LYS A 13 -24.29 10.71 -58.05
C LYS A 13 -23.16 11.06 -57.06
N ALA A 14 -23.45 11.92 -56.09
CA ALA A 14 -22.54 12.22 -55.00
C ALA A 14 -22.16 10.94 -54.25
N PRO A 15 -20.92 10.81 -53.75
CA PRO A 15 -20.47 9.58 -53.11
C PRO A 15 -21.23 9.36 -51.80
N VAL A 16 -22.00 8.28 -51.73
CA VAL A 16 -22.77 7.79 -50.57
C VAL A 16 -21.88 7.48 -49.35
N GLY A 17 -20.55 7.45 -49.52
CA GLY A 17 -19.59 7.13 -48.46
C GLY A 17 -19.39 8.18 -47.35
N GLY A 18 -19.94 9.39 -47.50
CA GLY A 18 -19.78 10.47 -46.52
C GLY A 18 -20.65 10.31 -45.25
N ALA A 19 -21.84 9.73 -45.38
CA ALA A 19 -22.80 9.62 -44.28
C ALA A 19 -22.40 8.54 -43.27
N GLY A 20 -22.09 7.32 -43.72
CA GLY A 20 -21.66 6.23 -42.83
C GLY A 20 -20.29 6.49 -42.17
N ARG A 21 -19.43 7.30 -42.78
CA ARG A 21 -18.17 7.74 -42.13
C ARG A 21 -18.44 8.72 -40.99
N ARG A 22 -19.43 9.60 -41.11
CA ARG A 22 -19.82 10.55 -40.05
C ARG A 22 -20.44 9.83 -38.87
N GLU A 23 -21.31 8.86 -39.11
CA GLU A 23 -21.95 8.05 -38.07
C GLU A 23 -20.93 7.26 -37.23
N LYS A 24 -19.96 6.60 -37.89
CA LYS A 24 -18.86 5.91 -37.18
C LYS A 24 -18.00 6.87 -36.35
N VAL A 25 -17.76 8.08 -36.86
CA VAL A 25 -17.01 9.11 -36.14
C VAL A 25 -17.81 9.64 -34.93
N THR A 26 -19.13 9.77 -35.03
CA THR A 26 -19.97 10.18 -33.89
C THR A 26 -20.03 9.12 -32.81
N ASP A 27 -20.15 7.84 -33.19
CA ASP A 27 -20.15 6.72 -32.25
C ASP A 27 -18.80 6.59 -31.52
N ALA A 28 -17.69 6.67 -32.27
CA ALA A 28 -16.35 6.68 -31.68
C ALA A 28 -16.14 7.86 -30.71
N LYS A 29 -16.65 9.06 -31.04
CA LYS A 29 -16.58 10.23 -30.14
C LYS A 29 -17.37 10.02 -28.86
N LEU A 30 -18.56 9.43 -28.95
CA LEU A 30 -19.38 9.12 -27.78
C LEU A 30 -18.71 8.08 -26.89
N HIS A 31 -18.14 7.03 -27.49
CA HIS A 31 -17.37 6.02 -26.76
C HIS A 31 -16.15 6.63 -26.05
N ILE A 32 -15.37 7.47 -26.73
CA ILE A 32 -14.23 8.20 -26.13
C ILE A 32 -14.70 9.08 -24.97
N HIS A 33 -15.81 9.80 -25.13
CA HIS A 33 -16.36 10.66 -24.08
C HIS A 33 -16.77 9.86 -22.83
N ILE A 34 -17.41 8.70 -23.02
CA ILE A 34 -17.76 7.79 -21.93
C ILE A 34 -16.49 7.27 -21.24
N MET A 35 -15.48 6.86 -22.01
CA MET A 35 -14.21 6.39 -21.46
C MET A 35 -13.51 7.48 -20.65
N GLN A 36 -13.40 8.71 -21.18
CA GLN A 36 -12.82 9.85 -20.47
C GLN A 36 -13.56 10.15 -19.16
N SER A 37 -14.89 10.09 -19.18
CA SER A 37 -15.72 10.27 -17.99
C SER A 37 -15.47 9.19 -16.94
N LYS A 38 -15.30 7.93 -17.37
CA LYS A 38 -14.97 6.81 -16.47
C LYS A 38 -13.57 6.96 -15.89
N SER A 39 -12.58 7.30 -16.72
CA SER A 39 -11.20 7.54 -16.29
C SER A 39 -11.14 8.63 -15.22
N LYS A 40 -11.84 9.75 -15.44
CA LYS A 40 -11.90 10.84 -14.45
C LYS A 40 -12.48 10.39 -13.11
N LYS A 41 -13.58 9.63 -13.12
CA LYS A 41 -14.19 9.08 -11.90
C LYS A 41 -13.24 8.13 -11.16
N LEU A 42 -12.50 7.29 -11.90
CA LEU A 42 -11.51 6.40 -11.31
C LEU A 42 -10.35 7.17 -10.68
N GLU A 43 -9.86 8.21 -11.33
CA GLU A 43 -8.82 9.09 -10.78
C GLU A 43 -9.29 9.77 -9.49
N GLU A 44 -10.52 10.29 -9.46
CA GLU A 44 -11.13 10.89 -8.27
C GLU A 44 -11.24 9.87 -7.12
N HIS A 45 -11.67 8.63 -7.42
CA HIS A 45 -11.73 7.56 -6.42
C HIS A 45 -10.34 7.17 -5.90
N ILE A 46 -9.34 7.06 -6.77
CA ILE A 46 -7.96 6.75 -6.36
C ILE A 46 -7.42 7.86 -5.46
N GLN A 47 -7.66 9.13 -5.80
CA GLN A 47 -7.25 10.24 -4.95
C GLN A 47 -7.96 10.22 -3.59
N HIS A 48 -9.25 9.90 -3.57
CA HIS A 48 -10.00 9.76 -2.32
C HIS A 48 -9.42 8.64 -1.43
N LEU A 49 -9.16 7.47 -2.01
CA LEU A 49 -8.58 6.34 -1.28
C LEU A 49 -7.18 6.65 -0.76
N LYS A 50 -6.33 7.31 -1.55
CA LYS A 50 -4.99 7.73 -1.11
C LYS A 50 -5.06 8.66 0.11
N ARG A 51 -5.97 9.65 0.07
CA ARG A 51 -6.20 10.58 1.19
C ARG A 51 -6.69 9.86 2.45
N GLN A 52 -7.37 8.73 2.32
CA GLN A 52 -7.78 7.91 3.47
C GLN A 52 -6.66 6.97 3.94
N GLN A 53 -5.83 6.45 3.03
CA GLN A 53 -4.76 5.52 3.34
C GLN A 53 -3.69 6.15 4.24
N GLU A 54 -3.24 7.36 3.93
CA GLU A 54 -2.19 8.05 4.70
C GLU A 54 -2.52 8.20 6.20
N PRO A 55 -3.68 8.76 6.62
CA PRO A 55 -4.00 8.88 8.03
C PRO A 55 -4.26 7.52 8.70
N MET A 56 -4.72 6.51 7.96
CA MET A 56 -4.85 5.16 8.50
C MET A 56 -3.48 4.55 8.78
N ALA A 57 -2.52 4.69 7.87
CA ALA A 57 -1.15 4.23 8.06
C ALA A 57 -0.49 4.90 9.27
N ALA A 58 -0.63 6.21 9.41
CA ALA A 58 -0.12 6.95 10.56
C ALA A 58 -0.73 6.49 11.90
N LYS A 59 -2.04 6.19 11.91
CA LYS A 59 -2.72 5.64 13.10
C LYS A 59 -2.23 4.24 13.45
N LEU A 60 -2.03 3.38 12.45
CA LEU A 60 -1.51 2.03 12.66
C LEU A 60 -0.10 2.08 13.24
N GLU A 61 0.76 2.93 12.70
CA GLU A 61 2.12 3.12 13.23
C GLU A 61 2.11 3.63 14.68
N ASP A 62 1.24 4.59 15.02
CA ASP A 62 1.10 5.05 16.40
C ASP A 62 0.57 3.94 17.32
N GLN A 63 -0.39 3.13 16.86
CA GLN A 63 -0.90 1.99 17.63
C GLN A 63 0.18 0.93 17.85
N GLU A 64 0.94 0.57 16.83
CA GLU A 64 2.05 -0.39 16.91
C GLU A 64 3.11 0.11 17.89
N ARG A 65 3.52 1.38 17.76
CA ARG A 65 4.47 1.99 18.69
C ARG A 65 3.94 1.93 20.12
N ARG A 66 2.67 2.29 20.37
CA ARG A 66 2.06 2.22 21.71
C ARG A 66 1.99 0.81 22.25
N ALA A 67 1.64 -0.17 21.42
CA ALA A 67 1.60 -1.57 21.80
C ALA A 67 2.99 -2.07 22.23
N HIS A 68 4.06 -1.60 21.59
CA HIS A 68 5.42 -1.98 21.90
C HIS A 68 6.16 -1.04 22.87
N ARG A 69 5.53 0.02 23.40
CA ARG A 69 6.18 0.99 24.31
C ARG A 69 6.77 0.34 25.56
N ASN A 70 6.12 -0.71 26.04
CA ASN A 70 6.55 -1.41 27.25
C ASN A 70 7.52 -2.57 26.95
N ASN A 71 7.81 -2.83 25.67
CA ASN A 71 8.70 -3.91 25.28
C ASN A 71 10.15 -3.41 25.36
N ILE A 72 10.98 -4.12 26.12
CA ILE A 72 12.42 -3.84 26.23
C ILE A 72 13.18 -4.93 25.47
N ARG A 73 14.20 -4.53 24.71
CA ARG A 73 15.12 -5.46 24.04
C ARG A 73 16.47 -5.45 24.74
N VAL A 74 16.84 -6.58 25.33
CA VAL A 74 18.17 -6.78 25.93
C VAL A 74 19.12 -7.33 24.85
N VAL A 75 20.28 -6.68 24.69
CA VAL A 75 21.33 -7.07 23.72
C VAL A 75 22.61 -7.32 24.50
N GLY A 76 23.45 -8.25 24.03
CA GLY A 76 24.71 -8.58 24.71
C GLY A 76 24.67 -9.89 25.50
N VAL A 77 23.49 -10.46 25.72
CA VAL A 77 23.34 -11.76 26.41
C VAL A 77 23.91 -12.87 25.52
N PRO A 78 24.79 -13.75 26.04
CA PRO A 78 25.23 -14.95 25.33
C PRO A 78 24.06 -15.92 25.13
N GLU A 79 23.99 -16.56 23.98
CA GLU A 79 22.90 -17.50 23.71
C GLU A 79 22.94 -18.68 24.67
N GLY A 80 21.77 -19.03 25.22
CA GLY A 80 21.67 -20.12 26.20
C GLY A 80 21.95 -19.72 27.66
N ALA A 81 22.52 -18.53 27.93
CA ALA A 81 22.81 -18.08 29.29
C ALA A 81 21.56 -17.92 30.17
N GLU A 82 20.41 -17.67 29.55
CA GLU A 82 19.11 -17.50 30.20
C GLU A 82 18.57 -18.79 30.84
N GLY A 83 19.08 -19.96 30.43
CA GLY A 83 18.57 -21.25 30.88
C GLY A 83 17.11 -21.51 30.44
N PRO A 84 16.35 -22.33 31.19
CA PRO A 84 14.98 -22.72 30.83
C PRO A 84 13.93 -21.65 31.15
N ASN A 85 14.23 -20.68 32.02
CA ASN A 85 13.29 -19.65 32.45
C ASN A 85 13.84 -18.25 32.16
N VAL A 86 13.44 -17.71 31.02
CA VAL A 86 13.90 -16.40 30.52
C VAL A 86 13.39 -15.26 31.41
N GLU A 87 12.18 -15.37 31.96
CA GLU A 87 11.57 -14.32 32.81
C GLU A 87 12.40 -14.11 34.07
N PHE A 88 12.71 -15.20 34.78
CA PHE A 88 13.52 -15.14 35.99
C PHE A 88 14.93 -14.59 35.72
N PHE A 89 15.57 -15.03 34.64
CA PHE A 89 16.87 -14.50 34.22
C PHE A 89 16.84 -12.99 33.97
N LEU A 90 15.79 -12.49 33.31
CA LEU A 90 15.65 -11.06 33.03
C LEU A 90 15.37 -10.25 34.29
N GLU A 91 14.55 -10.75 35.21
CA GLU A 91 14.31 -10.11 36.50
C GLU A 91 15.61 -9.94 37.28
N ASP A 92 16.40 -11.01 37.40
CA ASP A 92 17.71 -10.98 38.05
C ASP A 92 18.67 -10.00 37.35
N LEU A 93 18.75 -10.08 36.02
CA LEU A 93 19.60 -9.20 35.21
C LEU A 93 19.25 -7.72 35.42
N ILE A 94 17.97 -7.37 35.43
CA ILE A 94 17.50 -5.99 35.64
C ILE A 94 17.77 -5.56 37.08
N LEU A 95 17.42 -6.37 38.08
CA LEU A 95 17.61 -6.08 39.50
C LEU A 95 19.08 -5.84 39.88
N ILE A 96 19.99 -6.62 39.31
CA ILE A 96 21.43 -6.50 39.61
C ILE A 96 22.00 -5.19 39.08
N ASN A 97 21.52 -4.73 37.91
CA ASN A 97 22.06 -3.59 37.18
C ASN A 97 21.37 -2.25 37.49
N LEU A 98 20.16 -2.26 38.09
CA LEU A 98 19.46 -1.04 38.48
C LEU A 98 19.83 -0.59 39.91
N PRO A 99 19.91 0.73 40.16
CA PRO A 99 20.31 1.28 41.46
C PRO A 99 19.29 1.05 42.60
N HIS A 100 18.08 0.59 42.28
CA HIS A 100 16.99 0.36 43.26
C HIS A 100 16.87 -1.12 43.61
N LYS A 101 17.97 -1.69 44.10
CA LYS A 101 18.04 -3.09 44.55
C LYS A 101 17.02 -3.33 45.67
N GLY A 102 16.11 -4.28 45.48
CA GLY A 102 15.12 -4.71 46.50
C GLY A 102 13.66 -4.41 46.18
N GLN A 103 13.38 -3.84 45.02
CA GLN A 103 12.03 -3.51 44.57
C GLN A 103 11.49 -4.54 43.56
N SER A 104 11.50 -5.83 43.92
CA SER A 104 10.93 -6.92 43.09
C SER A 104 9.45 -6.71 42.76
N GLN A 105 8.74 -5.94 43.57
CA GLN A 105 7.31 -5.67 43.41
C GLN A 105 6.98 -4.68 42.27
N PHE A 106 7.96 -4.12 41.57
CA PHE A 106 7.77 -2.99 40.64
C PHE A 106 7.75 -3.38 39.16
N PHE A 107 8.07 -4.62 38.83
CA PHE A 107 8.06 -5.11 37.45
C PHE A 107 7.25 -6.38 37.36
N SER A 108 6.30 -6.39 36.43
CA SER A 108 5.54 -7.56 36.03
C SER A 108 5.83 -7.76 34.56
N THR A 109 6.40 -8.92 34.24
CA THR A 109 6.70 -9.29 32.86
C THR A 109 5.49 -10.03 32.30
N GLU A 110 4.84 -9.48 31.27
CA GLU A 110 3.73 -10.18 30.60
C GLU A 110 4.25 -11.34 29.73
N GLN A 111 5.41 -11.15 29.10
CA GLN A 111 6.06 -12.16 28.27
C GLN A 111 7.56 -11.89 28.15
N ALA A 112 8.39 -12.91 28.30
CA ALA A 112 9.79 -12.88 27.92
C ALA A 112 10.12 -13.98 26.90
N HIS A 113 10.77 -13.61 25.81
CA HIS A 113 11.20 -14.56 24.80
C HIS A 113 12.45 -14.06 24.07
N ARG A 114 13.18 -15.00 23.48
CA ARG A 114 14.29 -14.70 22.58
C ARG A 114 13.76 -14.11 21.29
N ALA A 115 14.48 -13.14 20.73
CA ALA A 115 14.17 -12.65 19.39
C ALA A 115 14.18 -13.85 18.41
N PRO A 116 13.18 -13.99 17.52
CA PRO A 116 13.07 -15.11 16.59
C PRO A 116 14.05 -14.95 15.41
N ILE A 117 15.34 -14.81 15.73
CA ILE A 117 16.44 -14.63 14.80
C ILE A 117 17.28 -15.91 14.88
N PRO A 118 17.76 -16.46 13.74
CA PRO A 118 18.70 -17.57 13.74
C PRO A 118 19.93 -17.25 14.58
N PRO A 119 20.52 -18.24 15.27
CA PRO A 119 21.72 -18.01 16.08
C PRO A 119 22.84 -17.42 15.20
N PRO A 120 23.63 -16.46 15.72
CA PRO A 120 24.76 -15.92 15.00
C PRO A 120 25.75 -17.06 14.72
N LYS A 121 26.36 -17.02 13.54
CA LYS A 121 27.39 -17.99 13.18
C LYS A 121 28.58 -17.82 14.12
N PRO A 122 29.24 -18.91 14.56
CA PRO A 122 30.32 -18.88 15.55
C PRO A 122 31.47 -17.91 15.24
N ASP A 123 31.71 -17.62 13.96
CA ASP A 123 32.94 -16.97 13.48
C ASP A 123 32.76 -15.52 12.97
N LEU A 124 31.60 -14.88 13.19
CA LEU A 124 31.40 -13.48 12.79
C LEU A 124 31.50 -12.53 14.00
N PRO A 125 32.30 -11.44 13.92
CA PRO A 125 32.33 -10.42 14.96
C PRO A 125 30.95 -9.74 15.09
N ARG A 126 30.57 -9.42 16.34
CA ARG A 126 29.33 -8.72 16.71
C ARG A 126 29.27 -7.30 16.19
#